data_AF-A0A496VLH2-F1
#
_entry.id   AF-A0A496VLH2-F1
#
_cell.length_a   1.000
_cell.length_b   1.000
_cell.length_c   1.000
_cell.angle_alpha   90.00
_cell.angle_beta   90.00
_cell.angle_gamma   90.00
#
_symmetry.space_group_name_H-M   'P 1'
#
loop_
_entity.id
_entity.type
_entity.pdbx_description
1 polymer ?
#
loop_
_entity_poly.entity_id
_entity_poly.type
_entity_poly.pdbx_seq_one_letter_code
_entity_poly.pdbx_strand_id
1 'polypeptide(L)'
;MAYGTFKSVEEVATKFDIEASDKVTFVKEKAVKILDVLLSIIEKNLKNDTNYISEFAICESIIRPILDIIVANYSLRVWSHISYNVDQEKGLIGEPDYLIAQKNKYGGMARPVLCVIEAKKDNFDEGWTQALAEMVASSFLGATTCYAIVTTGVLWQFGKLDNSVFTIDSRAISATTELQRVFNTINWIFNEISEKN
;
A
#
# COMPACT_ATOMS: atom_id res chain seq x y z
N MET A 1 -9.31 -10.06 10.27
CA MET A 1 -7.91 -10.42 9.93
C MET A 1 -7.85 -10.60 8.43
N ALA A 2 -7.11 -9.73 7.75
CA ALA A 2 -6.92 -9.75 6.32
C ALA A 2 -6.07 -10.96 5.92
N TYR A 3 -6.51 -11.78 4.95
CA TYR A 3 -5.67 -12.78 4.27
C TYR A 3 -4.84 -13.70 5.21
N GLY A 4 -5.26 -13.82 6.48
CA GLY A 4 -4.41 -14.24 7.61
C GLY A 4 -4.18 -15.75 7.70
N THR A 5 -4.52 -16.49 6.65
CA THR A 5 -4.16 -17.90 6.53
C THR A 5 -2.73 -18.08 6.04
N PHE A 6 -2.19 -17.11 5.31
CA PHE A 6 -0.83 -17.14 4.81
C PHE A 6 0.18 -16.72 5.88
N LYS A 7 1.27 -17.47 5.99
CA LYS A 7 2.30 -17.29 7.02
C LYS A 7 3.59 -16.66 6.51
N SER A 8 3.83 -16.71 5.20
CA SER A 8 5.01 -16.11 4.59
C SER A 8 4.77 -15.71 3.13
N VAL A 9 5.59 -14.78 2.63
CA VAL A 9 5.68 -14.45 1.20
C VAL A 9 5.94 -15.70 0.36
N GLU A 10 6.82 -16.60 0.82
CA GLU A 10 7.13 -17.86 0.13
C GLU A 10 5.90 -18.76 -0.03
N GLU A 11 5.05 -18.86 1.00
CA GLU A 11 3.82 -19.65 0.95
C GLU A 11 2.86 -19.10 -0.13
N VAL A 12 2.66 -17.77 -0.13
CA VAL A 12 1.80 -17.12 -1.14
C VAL A 12 2.40 -17.31 -2.53
N ALA A 13 3.70 -17.05 -2.68
CA ALA A 13 4.39 -17.15 -3.96
C ALA A 13 4.33 -18.56 -4.54
N THR A 14 4.59 -19.58 -3.72
CA THR A 14 4.52 -20.99 -4.13
C THR A 14 3.10 -21.39 -4.50
N LYS A 15 2.10 -20.97 -3.71
CA LYS A 15 0.69 -21.34 -3.96
C LYS A 15 0.16 -20.77 -5.27
N PHE A 16 0.60 -19.58 -5.65
CA PHE A 16 0.07 -18.84 -6.80
C PHE A 16 1.04 -18.74 -7.97
N ASP A 17 2.15 -19.50 -7.95
CA ASP A 17 3.18 -19.52 -8.99
C ASP A 17 3.72 -18.11 -9.32
N ILE A 18 4.11 -17.40 -8.27
CA ILE A 18 4.71 -16.07 -8.34
C ILE A 18 6.23 -16.19 -8.18
N GLU A 19 6.98 -15.59 -9.09
CA GLU A 19 8.42 -15.44 -8.95
C GLU A 19 8.72 -14.33 -7.94
N ALA A 20 9.40 -14.66 -6.84
CA ALA A 20 9.96 -13.66 -5.94
C ALA A 20 11.36 -13.27 -6.43
N SER A 21 11.50 -12.06 -6.96
CA SER A 21 12.78 -11.56 -7.46
C SER A 21 13.66 -11.01 -6.33
N ASP A 22 14.96 -10.90 -6.60
CA ASP A 22 15.84 -10.09 -5.77
C ASP A 22 15.35 -8.64 -5.68
N LYS A 23 15.74 -7.95 -4.59
CA LYS A 23 15.42 -6.53 -4.41
C LYS A 23 16.13 -5.70 -5.46
N VAL A 24 15.37 -4.92 -6.22
CA VAL A 24 15.90 -3.96 -7.19
C VAL A 24 15.28 -2.59 -6.95
N THR A 25 16.02 -1.54 -7.29
CA THR A 25 15.47 -0.19 -7.28
C THR A 25 14.56 0.01 -8.49
N PHE A 26 13.28 0.26 -8.26
CA PHE A 26 12.30 0.59 -9.31
C PHE A 26 11.49 1.84 -9.00
N VAL A 27 11.31 2.22 -7.73
CA VAL A 27 10.52 3.41 -7.41
C VAL A 27 11.21 4.68 -7.88
N LYS A 28 10.42 5.63 -8.38
CA LYS A 28 10.88 6.96 -8.76
C LYS A 28 10.15 8.01 -7.94
N GLU A 29 10.53 9.26 -8.14
CA GLU A 29 9.89 10.41 -7.51
C GLU A 29 9.16 11.23 -8.56
N LYS A 30 7.93 11.65 -8.22
CA LYS A 30 7.17 12.64 -8.97
C LYS A 30 6.83 13.77 -8.02
N ALA A 31 7.40 14.95 -8.26
CA ALA A 31 7.20 16.10 -7.40
C ALA A 31 5.70 16.38 -7.19
N VAL A 32 5.32 16.59 -5.93
CA VAL A 32 3.97 17.02 -5.54
C VAL A 32 4.10 18.20 -4.59
N LYS A 33 3.35 19.26 -4.86
CA LYS A 33 3.33 20.44 -4.00
C LYS A 33 2.29 20.21 -2.90
N ILE A 34 2.74 20.10 -1.66
CA ILE A 34 1.87 20.01 -0.49
C ILE A 34 1.72 21.42 0.12
N LEU A 35 0.52 21.74 0.61
CA LEU A 35 0.33 22.97 1.37
C LEU A 35 1.12 22.89 2.68
N ASP A 36 1.85 23.96 3.02
CA ASP A 36 2.74 23.99 4.20
C ASP A 36 2.02 23.60 5.50
N VAL A 37 0.74 24.02 5.63
CA VAL A 37 -0.09 23.67 6.79
C VAL A 37 -0.35 22.17 6.89
N LEU A 38 -0.60 21.48 5.77
CA LEU A 38 -0.83 20.04 5.74
C LEU A 38 0.47 19.30 6.05
N LEU A 39 1.58 19.73 5.45
CA LEU A 39 2.90 19.15 5.72
C LEU A 39 3.25 19.27 7.21
N SER A 40 3.05 20.45 7.79
CA SER A 40 3.28 20.73 9.21
C SER A 40 2.40 19.89 10.14
N ILE A 41 1.16 19.58 9.75
CA ILE A 41 0.28 18.69 10.52
C ILE A 41 0.86 17.27 10.54
N ILE A 42 1.29 16.74 9.39
CA ILE A 42 1.90 15.41 9.33
C ILE A 42 3.20 15.36 10.12
N GLU A 43 4.06 16.37 10.03
CA GLU A 43 5.30 16.45 10.81
C GLU A 43 5.05 16.48 12.32
N LYS A 44 3.99 17.16 12.78
CA LYS A 44 3.58 17.15 14.19
C LYS A 44 3.06 15.78 14.58
N ASN A 45 2.25 15.15 13.73
CA ASN A 45 1.71 13.83 13.99
C ASN A 45 2.81 12.77 14.09
N LEU A 46 3.84 12.86 13.24
CA LEU A 46 5.01 11.98 13.27
C LEU A 46 5.83 12.11 14.56
N LYS A 47 5.79 13.28 15.22
CA LYS A 47 6.53 13.55 16.47
C LYS A 47 5.71 13.29 17.73
N ASN A 48 4.43 12.90 17.60
CA ASN A 48 3.55 12.71 18.72
C ASN A 48 3.45 11.23 19.09
N ASP A 49 4.03 10.84 20.22
CA ASP A 49 4.06 9.45 20.69
C ASP A 49 2.66 8.84 20.85
N THR A 50 1.63 9.66 21.13
CA THR A 50 0.25 9.16 21.25
C THR A 50 -0.28 8.58 19.94
N ASN A 51 0.32 8.93 18.81
CA ASN A 51 -0.07 8.42 17.49
C ASN A 51 0.47 7.01 17.19
N TYR A 52 1.33 6.47 18.05
CA TYR A 52 1.94 5.14 17.89
C TYR A 52 1.45 4.11 18.92
N ILE A 53 0.44 4.46 19.72
CA ILE A 53 -0.07 3.58 20.79
C ILE A 53 -0.92 2.43 20.26
N SER A 54 -1.41 2.52 19.02
CA SER A 54 -2.22 1.50 18.36
C SER A 54 -2.13 1.62 16.84
N GLU A 55 -2.44 0.51 16.17
CA GLU A 55 -2.53 0.43 14.70
C GLU A 55 -3.52 1.48 14.17
N PHE A 56 -4.69 1.61 14.81
CA PHE A 56 -5.69 2.63 14.47
C PHE A 56 -5.13 4.06 14.59
N ALA A 57 -4.36 4.35 15.64
CA ALA A 57 -3.78 5.68 15.82
C ALA A 57 -2.78 6.01 14.69
N ILE A 58 -1.93 5.07 14.28
CA ILE A 58 -0.98 5.24 13.18
C ILE A 58 -1.72 5.43 11.86
N CYS A 59 -2.71 4.56 11.60
CA CYS A 59 -3.57 4.58 10.43
C CYS A 59 -4.28 5.93 10.27
N GLU A 60 -4.96 6.42 11.29
CA GLU A 60 -5.78 7.64 11.22
C GLU A 60 -4.97 8.94 11.26
N SER A 61 -3.83 8.96 11.95
CA SER A 61 -3.06 10.19 12.16
C SER A 61 -1.90 10.37 11.19
N ILE A 62 -1.39 9.29 10.58
CA ILE A 62 -0.20 9.33 9.72
C ILE A 62 -0.51 8.77 8.32
N ILE A 63 -0.85 7.48 8.22
CA ILE A 63 -0.94 6.79 6.92
C ILE A 63 -2.09 7.37 6.08
N ARG A 64 -3.30 7.40 6.63
CA ARG A 64 -4.50 7.89 5.94
C ARG A 64 -4.37 9.36 5.52
N PRO A 65 -3.94 10.30 6.37
CA PRO A 65 -3.73 11.68 5.95
C PRO A 65 -2.74 11.85 4.80
N ILE A 66 -1.64 11.08 4.77
CA ILE A 66 -0.69 11.10 3.65
C ILE A 66 -1.38 10.63 2.35
N LEU A 67 -2.14 9.53 2.41
CA LEU A 67 -2.88 9.02 1.25
C LEU A 67 -3.96 9.99 0.76
N ASP A 68 -4.70 10.63 1.67
CA ASP A 68 -5.77 11.60 1.35
C ASP A 68 -5.21 12.85 0.64
N ILE A 69 -4.02 13.30 1.03
CA ILE A 69 -3.33 14.41 0.37
C ILE A 69 -2.95 14.05 -1.07
N ILE A 70 -2.44 12.85 -1.32
CA ILE A 70 -2.02 12.42 -2.65
C ILE A 70 -3.24 12.14 -3.55
N VAL A 71 -4.21 11.35 -3.07
CA VAL A 71 -5.36 10.90 -3.86
C VAL A 71 -6.21 12.07 -4.37
N ALA A 72 -6.19 13.23 -3.70
CA ALA A 72 -6.86 14.44 -4.12
C ALA A 72 -6.46 14.92 -5.54
N ASN A 73 -5.30 14.48 -6.05
CA ASN A 73 -4.80 14.82 -7.39
C ASN A 73 -5.20 13.81 -8.47
N TYR A 74 -5.91 12.73 -8.12
CA TYR A 74 -6.21 11.62 -9.01
C TYR A 74 -7.69 11.24 -9.00
N SER A 75 -8.18 10.65 -10.09
CA SER A 75 -9.54 10.06 -10.14
C SER A 75 -9.60 8.67 -9.47
N LEU A 76 -8.91 8.53 -8.33
CA LEU A 76 -8.82 7.32 -7.52
C LEU A 76 -9.48 7.57 -6.16
N ARG A 77 -9.67 6.52 -5.37
CA ARG A 77 -10.21 6.60 -4.00
C ARG A 77 -9.39 5.72 -3.08
N VAL A 78 -9.27 6.16 -1.83
CA VAL A 78 -8.78 5.35 -0.72
C VAL A 78 -9.96 4.57 -0.16
N TRP A 79 -9.95 3.25 -0.35
CA TRP A 79 -10.91 2.32 0.24
C TRP A 79 -10.30 1.77 1.51
N SER A 80 -10.79 2.23 2.65
CA SER A 80 -10.22 1.96 3.97
C SER A 80 -11.02 0.86 4.66
N HIS A 81 -10.39 -0.23 5.07
CA HIS A 81 -10.99 -1.28 5.90
C HIS A 81 -12.33 -1.79 5.33
N ILE A 82 -12.34 -2.09 4.03
CA ILE A 82 -13.51 -2.69 3.35
C ILE A 82 -13.24 -4.15 3.03
N SER A 83 -14.30 -4.96 3.00
CA SER A 83 -14.18 -6.37 2.61
C SER A 83 -13.63 -6.49 1.19
N TYR A 84 -12.62 -7.33 1.03
CA TYR A 84 -11.97 -7.63 -0.23
C TYR A 84 -11.85 -9.15 -0.40
N ASN A 85 -12.98 -9.76 -0.76
CA ASN A 85 -13.17 -11.20 -0.81
C ASN A 85 -13.21 -11.65 -2.27
N VAL A 86 -12.06 -12.02 -2.82
CA VAL A 86 -11.92 -12.36 -4.25
C VAL A 86 -12.11 -13.86 -4.50
N ASP A 87 -11.49 -14.71 -3.70
CA ASP A 87 -11.59 -16.17 -3.86
C ASP A 87 -11.41 -16.85 -2.50
N GLN A 88 -12.52 -17.28 -1.89
CA GLN A 88 -12.53 -17.89 -0.57
C GLN A 88 -11.80 -19.24 -0.54
N GLU A 89 -11.96 -20.07 -1.58
CA GLU A 89 -11.32 -21.40 -1.67
C GLU A 89 -9.79 -21.27 -1.72
N LYS A 90 -9.30 -20.19 -2.32
CA LYS A 90 -7.85 -19.89 -2.38
C LYS A 90 -7.35 -19.11 -1.18
N GLY A 91 -8.20 -18.74 -0.23
CA GLY A 91 -7.83 -17.93 0.93
C GLY A 91 -7.60 -16.44 0.60
N LEU A 92 -8.07 -15.99 -0.57
CA LEU A 92 -8.00 -14.60 -1.01
C LEU A 92 -9.20 -13.81 -0.48
N ILE A 93 -9.31 -13.74 0.85
CA ILE A 93 -10.43 -13.17 1.59
C ILE A 93 -9.92 -12.36 2.78
N GLY A 94 -10.50 -11.18 3.02
CA GLY A 94 -10.04 -10.33 4.10
C GLY A 94 -10.59 -8.91 4.08
N GLU A 95 -10.06 -8.10 4.98
CA GLU A 95 -10.35 -6.66 5.08
C GLU A 95 -9.00 -5.92 5.16
N PRO A 96 -8.44 -5.51 4.01
CA PRO A 96 -7.20 -4.75 3.93
C PRO A 96 -7.27 -3.41 4.65
N ASP A 97 -6.13 -2.90 5.13
CA ASP A 97 -6.07 -1.57 5.76
C ASP A 97 -6.48 -0.48 4.76
N TYR A 98 -5.82 -0.46 3.58
CA TYR A 98 -6.21 0.40 2.48
C TYR A 98 -5.98 -0.22 1.10
N LEU A 99 -6.95 0.00 0.21
CA LEU A 99 -6.84 -0.27 -1.22
C LEU A 99 -7.05 1.02 -2.01
N ILE A 100 -6.26 1.22 -3.07
CA ILE A 100 -6.42 2.35 -3.97
C ILE A 100 -7.00 1.85 -5.30
N ALA A 101 -8.18 2.35 -5.62
CA ALA A 101 -8.92 1.96 -6.83
C ALA A 101 -9.86 3.07 -7.28
N GLN A 102 -10.30 3.01 -8.55
CA GLN A 102 -11.40 3.85 -9.02
C GLN A 102 -12.73 3.44 -8.37
N LYS A 103 -13.69 4.37 -8.37
CA LYS A 103 -15.09 4.08 -8.07
C LYS A 103 -15.79 3.60 -9.33
N ASN A 104 -16.42 2.43 -9.27
CA ASN A 104 -17.19 1.91 -10.40
C ASN A 104 -18.54 2.63 -10.54
N LYS A 105 -19.23 2.45 -11.68
CA LYS A 105 -20.52 3.12 -11.97
C LYS A 105 -21.65 2.79 -11.00
N TYR A 106 -21.52 1.71 -10.22
CA TYR A 106 -22.49 1.27 -9.21
C TYR A 106 -22.15 1.76 -7.80
N GLY A 107 -21.06 2.51 -7.66
CA GLY A 107 -20.62 3.08 -6.41
C GLY A 107 -19.71 2.22 -5.56
N GLY A 108 -19.37 1.01 -6.01
CA GLY A 108 -18.40 0.13 -5.36
C GLY A 108 -16.97 0.38 -5.81
N MET A 109 -16.05 -0.37 -5.19
CA MET A 109 -14.66 -0.43 -5.60
C MET A 109 -14.56 -1.09 -6.98
N ALA A 110 -13.76 -0.50 -7.88
CA ALA A 110 -13.34 -1.17 -9.11
C ALA A 110 -12.20 -2.17 -8.78
N ARG A 111 -11.31 -2.42 -9.74
CA ARG A 111 -10.13 -3.24 -9.51
C ARG A 111 -9.06 -2.44 -8.74
N PRO A 112 -8.62 -2.87 -7.54
CA PRO A 112 -7.51 -2.24 -6.85
C PRO A 112 -6.20 -2.50 -7.58
N VAL A 113 -5.32 -1.50 -7.56
CA VAL A 113 -4.02 -1.50 -8.25
C VAL A 113 -2.88 -0.99 -7.36
N LEU A 114 -3.21 -0.63 -6.13
CA LEU A 114 -2.26 -0.37 -5.06
C LEU A 114 -2.85 -0.83 -3.73
N CYS A 115 -2.12 -1.66 -3.01
CA CYS A 115 -2.39 -2.10 -1.64
C CYS A 115 -1.51 -1.33 -0.66
N VAL A 116 -2.04 -0.86 0.47
CA VAL A 116 -1.25 -0.22 1.53
C VAL A 116 -1.54 -0.91 2.86
N ILE A 117 -0.49 -1.46 3.46
CA ILE A 117 -0.55 -2.30 4.66
C ILE A 117 0.19 -1.57 5.80
N GLU A 118 -0.45 -1.50 6.96
CA GLU A 118 0.22 -1.11 8.20
C GLU A 118 1.01 -2.30 8.77
N ALA A 119 2.31 -2.10 8.94
CA ALA A 119 3.24 -3.12 9.44
C ALA A 119 3.16 -3.18 10.97
N LYS A 120 2.13 -3.89 11.45
CA LYS A 120 1.82 -4.10 12.87
C LYS A 120 3.06 -4.50 13.65
N LYS A 121 3.37 -3.75 14.72
CA LYS A 121 4.52 -4.00 15.60
C LYS A 121 5.85 -4.12 14.84
N ASP A 122 6.01 -3.31 13.79
CA ASP A 122 7.16 -3.30 12.89
C ASP A 122 7.41 -4.63 12.15
N ASN A 123 6.40 -5.50 12.06
CA ASN A 123 6.50 -6.80 11.40
C ASN A 123 6.32 -6.67 9.87
N PHE A 124 7.39 -6.25 9.19
CA PHE A 124 7.38 -6.14 7.73
C PHE A 124 7.19 -7.48 7.01
N ASP A 125 7.61 -8.60 7.59
CA ASP A 125 7.47 -9.92 6.95
C ASP A 125 5.98 -10.33 6.86
N GLU A 126 5.22 -10.10 7.92
CA GLU A 126 3.77 -10.27 7.92
C GLU A 126 3.10 -9.26 6.97
N GLY A 127 3.51 -7.99 7.01
CA GLY A 127 2.99 -6.96 6.12
C GLY A 127 3.20 -7.30 4.63
N TRP A 128 4.38 -7.82 4.26
CA TRP A 128 4.68 -8.25 2.89
C TRP A 128 3.93 -9.52 2.48
N THR A 129 3.72 -10.44 3.43
CA THR A 129 2.90 -11.64 3.20
C THR A 129 1.47 -11.25 2.85
N GLN A 130 0.87 -10.35 3.63
CA GLN A 130 -0.45 -9.81 3.36
C GLN A 130 -0.49 -9.04 2.04
N ALA A 131 0.48 -8.15 1.82
CA ALA A 131 0.56 -7.36 0.59
C ALA A 131 0.62 -8.23 -0.67
N LEU A 132 1.42 -9.30 -0.67
CA LEU A 132 1.48 -10.20 -1.81
C LEU A 132 0.14 -10.93 -2.04
N ALA A 133 -0.52 -11.37 -0.97
CA ALA A 133 -1.83 -12.02 -1.10
C ALA A 133 -2.90 -11.08 -1.68
N GLU A 134 -2.92 -9.81 -1.27
CA GLU A 134 -3.81 -8.78 -1.82
C GLU A 134 -3.48 -8.42 -3.28
N MET A 135 -2.20 -8.38 -3.64
CA MET A 135 -1.76 -8.17 -5.02
C MET A 135 -2.16 -9.34 -5.93
N VAL A 136 -2.06 -10.58 -5.45
CA VAL A 136 -2.56 -11.76 -6.16
C VAL A 136 -4.08 -11.70 -6.32
N ALA A 137 -4.81 -11.30 -5.28
CA ALA A 137 -6.25 -11.07 -5.41
C ALA A 137 -6.58 -10.00 -6.48
N SER A 138 -5.73 -8.97 -6.60
CA SER A 138 -5.86 -7.94 -7.63
C SER A 138 -5.61 -8.51 -9.04
N SER A 139 -4.65 -9.43 -9.19
CA SER A 139 -4.35 -10.07 -10.49
C SER A 139 -5.50 -10.98 -10.95
N PHE A 140 -6.20 -11.63 -10.02
CA PHE A 140 -7.43 -12.40 -10.30
C PHE A 140 -8.58 -11.54 -10.85
N LEU A 141 -8.60 -10.25 -10.47
CA LEU A 141 -9.51 -9.26 -11.04
C LEU A 141 -8.97 -8.64 -12.34
N GLY A 142 -7.85 -9.15 -12.86
CA GLY A 142 -7.24 -8.78 -14.14
C GLY A 142 -6.16 -7.70 -14.05
N ALA A 143 -5.63 -7.37 -12.87
CA ALA A 143 -4.56 -6.39 -12.75
C ALA A 143 -3.25 -7.00 -13.27
N THR A 144 -2.66 -6.42 -14.30
CA THR A 144 -1.37 -6.88 -14.86
C THR A 144 -0.19 -6.40 -14.02
N THR A 145 -0.32 -5.21 -13.43
CA THR A 145 0.61 -4.64 -12.46
C THR A 145 -0.19 -4.18 -11.24
N CYS A 146 0.25 -4.56 -10.05
CA CYS A 146 -0.25 -4.04 -8.78
C CYS A 146 0.94 -3.55 -7.95
N TYR A 147 0.81 -2.40 -7.30
CA TYR A 147 1.82 -1.89 -6.38
C TYR A 147 1.43 -2.21 -4.94
N ALA A 148 2.41 -2.22 -4.05
CA ALA A 148 2.19 -2.33 -2.63
C ALA A 148 3.07 -1.36 -1.85
N ILE A 149 2.54 -0.89 -0.74
CA ILE A 149 3.27 -0.14 0.28
C ILE A 149 3.08 -0.88 1.60
N VAL A 150 4.18 -1.17 2.29
CA VAL A 150 4.16 -1.70 3.66
C VAL A 150 4.84 -0.67 4.55
N THR A 151 4.16 -0.20 5.60
CA THR A 151 4.66 0.92 6.39
C THR A 151 4.28 0.87 7.86
N THR A 152 5.14 1.41 8.72
CA THR A 152 4.87 1.65 10.15
C THR A 152 4.36 3.08 10.41
N GLY A 153 4.03 3.83 9.36
CA GLY A 153 3.83 5.28 9.38
C GLY A 153 5.16 6.06 9.38
N VAL A 154 6.20 5.55 10.05
CA VAL A 154 7.55 6.13 10.01
C VAL A 154 8.35 5.61 8.83
N LEU A 155 8.51 4.29 8.70
CA LEU A 155 9.29 3.69 7.62
C LEU A 155 8.36 3.19 6.51
N TRP A 156 8.68 3.53 5.27
CA TRP A 156 7.87 3.20 4.09
C TRP A 156 8.70 2.31 3.16
N GLN A 157 8.20 1.10 2.89
CA GLN A 157 8.74 0.17 1.91
C GLN A 157 7.77 0.00 0.75
N PHE A 158 8.31 -0.28 -0.43
CA PHE A 158 7.56 -0.30 -1.68
C PHE A 158 7.77 -1.60 -2.42
N GLY A 159 6.74 -2.08 -3.09
CA GLY A 159 6.76 -3.33 -3.82
C GLY A 159 5.85 -3.26 -5.04
N LYS A 160 6.04 -4.21 -5.95
CA LYS A 160 5.16 -4.40 -7.08
C LYS A 160 5.04 -5.88 -7.40
N LEU A 161 3.88 -6.27 -7.90
CA LEU A 161 3.63 -7.51 -8.60
C LEU A 161 3.36 -7.15 -10.05
N ASP A 162 4.23 -7.57 -10.96
CA ASP A 162 4.13 -7.27 -12.39
C ASP A 162 4.35 -8.55 -13.19
N ASN A 163 3.34 -9.00 -13.93
CA ASN A 163 3.38 -10.25 -14.70
C ASN A 163 3.88 -11.46 -13.89
N SER A 164 3.30 -11.69 -12.72
CA SER A 164 3.70 -12.77 -11.77
C SER A 164 5.11 -12.66 -11.22
N VAL A 165 5.78 -11.52 -11.35
CA VAL A 165 7.06 -11.24 -10.68
C VAL A 165 6.82 -10.27 -9.53
N PHE A 166 7.05 -10.73 -8.31
CA PHE A 166 7.00 -9.93 -7.10
C PHE A 166 8.38 -9.37 -6.78
N THR A 167 8.44 -8.04 -6.63
CA THR A 167 9.67 -7.30 -6.36
C THR A 167 9.44 -6.32 -5.21
N ILE A 168 10.34 -6.33 -4.23
CA ILE A 168 10.43 -5.30 -3.19
C ILE A 168 11.55 -4.32 -3.57
N ASP A 169 11.30 -3.01 -3.47
CA ASP A 169 12.31 -2.00 -3.73
C ASP A 169 13.44 -2.12 -2.70
N SER A 170 14.67 -1.99 -3.15
CA SER A 170 15.83 -2.06 -2.26
C SER A 170 15.92 -0.90 -1.27
N ARG A 171 15.17 0.19 -1.48
CA ARG A 171 15.18 1.38 -0.62
C ARG A 171 13.90 1.47 0.20
N ALA A 172 14.07 1.76 1.49
CA ALA A 172 13.01 2.25 2.36
C ALA A 172 13.20 3.76 2.57
N ILE A 173 12.11 4.47 2.87
CA ILE A 173 12.14 5.92 3.13
C ILE A 173 11.58 6.18 4.52
N SER A 174 12.27 7.00 5.30
CA SER A 174 11.78 7.43 6.62
C SER A 174 11.01 8.75 6.52
N ALA A 175 9.75 8.76 6.91
CA ALA A 175 8.89 9.94 6.94
C ALA A 175 9.36 11.00 7.94
N THR A 176 10.10 10.63 8.99
CA THR A 176 10.60 11.59 9.99
C THR A 176 11.78 12.42 9.48
N THR A 177 12.50 11.94 8.46
CA THR A 177 13.69 12.61 7.89
C THR A 177 13.49 13.05 6.45
N GLU A 178 12.64 12.35 5.69
CA GLU A 178 12.48 12.52 4.24
C GLU A 178 10.99 12.60 3.85
N LEU A 179 10.16 13.30 4.64
CA LEU A 179 8.71 13.37 4.43
C LEU A 179 8.31 13.77 3.00
N GLN A 180 8.94 14.81 2.43
CA GLN A 180 8.66 15.22 1.06
C GLN A 180 8.99 14.12 0.04
N ARG A 181 10.02 13.31 0.31
CA ARG A 181 10.40 12.17 -0.53
C ARG A 181 9.37 11.05 -0.46
N VAL A 182 8.80 10.79 0.72
CA VAL A 182 7.65 9.89 0.89
C VAL A 182 6.50 10.36 0.00
N PHE A 183 6.12 11.64 0.10
CA PHE A 183 5.07 12.22 -0.75
C PHE A 183 5.37 12.08 -2.24
N ASN A 184 6.59 12.42 -2.68
CA ASN A 184 6.98 12.33 -4.08
C ASN A 184 6.97 10.89 -4.62
N THR A 185 7.38 9.92 -3.79
CA THR A 185 7.43 8.49 -4.16
C THR A 185 6.03 7.91 -4.26
N ILE A 186 5.17 8.18 -3.28
CA ILE A 186 3.76 7.77 -3.31
C ILE A 186 3.05 8.44 -4.49
N ASN A 187 3.30 9.73 -4.73
CA ASN A 187 2.73 10.44 -5.88
C ASN A 187 3.18 9.83 -7.23
N TRP A 188 4.42 9.35 -7.34
CA TRP A 188 4.85 8.62 -8.53
C TRP A 188 4.07 7.31 -8.72
N ILE A 189 3.86 6.54 -7.65
CA ILE A 189 3.04 5.31 -7.72
C ILE A 189 1.61 5.64 -8.15
N PHE A 190 0.99 6.67 -7.55
CA PHE A 190 -0.36 7.11 -7.92
C PHE A 190 -0.44 7.52 -9.40
N ASN A 191 0.61 8.15 -9.93
CA ASN A 191 0.70 8.46 -11.35
C ASN A 191 0.72 7.20 -12.21
N GLU A 192 1.60 6.25 -11.92
CA GLU A 192 1.73 4.98 -12.65
C GLU A 192 0.41 4.20 -12.69
N ILE A 193 -0.29 4.12 -11.58
CA ILE A 193 -1.57 3.41 -11.49
C ILE A 193 -2.75 4.20 -12.10
N SER A 194 -2.60 5.50 -12.30
CA SER A 194 -3.62 6.32 -12.96
C SER A 194 -3.52 6.28 -14.49
N GLU A 195 -2.31 6.15 -15.05
CA GLU A 195 -2.07 6.11 -16.50
C GLU A 195 -2.38 4.74 -17.13
N LYS A 196 -2.37 3.68 -16.32
CA LYS A 196 -2.55 2.28 -16.78
C LYS A 196 -3.97 1.72 -16.57
N ASN A 197 -4.92 2.55 -16.12
CA ASN A 197 -6.31 2.15 -15.85
C ASN A 197 -7.31 2.77 -16.82
#